data_AF-A0A2L2WP88-F1
#
_entry.id   AF-A0A2L2WP88-F1
#
_cell.length_a   1.000
_cell.length_b   1.000
_cell.length_c   1.000
_cell.angle_alpha   90.00
_cell.angle_beta   90.00
_cell.angle_gamma   90.00
#
_symmetry.space_group_name_H-M   'P 1'
#
loop_
_entity.id
_entity.type
_entity.pdbx_description
1 polymer ?
#
loop_
_entity_poly.entity_id
_entity_poly.type
_entity_poly.pdbx_seq_one_letter_code
_entity_poly.pdbx_strand_id
1 'polypeptide(L)'
;MDKDTFLQLLTDEVNTYKSLMETDCGDWIVKGFIDIDKNVYTITNDTKVVSKIIEIMLIPRLNDFAVRHGMSIVLPSAQNFYPDITFKDIEGNLYALDFKSSFYANGRSCGFTLGSYWGYFRQRDKKKNTDYPYNEYKCHLVLGILYKQCTETYNEKTLYSIDKLDVIKSVIRDFTFFVQPKWKIASDRPGSGNTRNIGSVFGLDNLVNGKGTFSELGEDIFDDYWINFFNTVDARNAGMEKPHYTNISTYKEYLKTQQDLLKKLE
;
A
#
# COMPACT_ATOMS: atom_id res chain seq x y z
N MET A 1 8.09 2.12 21.48
CA MET A 1 7.13 1.00 21.28
C MET A 1 7.77 -0.05 20.36
N ASP A 2 7.42 -1.34 20.45
CA ASP A 2 7.91 -2.33 19.47
C ASP A 2 6.98 -2.45 18.24
N LYS A 3 7.46 -3.10 17.17
CA LYS A 3 6.73 -3.19 15.89
C LYS A 3 5.45 -4.01 15.97
N ASP A 4 5.40 -5.03 16.83
CA ASP A 4 4.25 -5.93 16.93
C ASP A 4 3.12 -5.25 17.71
N THR A 5 3.47 -4.52 18.77
CA THR A 5 2.55 -3.66 19.52
C THR A 5 1.97 -2.57 18.61
N PHE A 6 2.80 -1.88 17.82
CA PHE A 6 2.33 -0.86 16.89
C PHE A 6 1.37 -1.44 15.84
N LEU A 7 1.74 -2.58 15.23
CA LEU A 7 0.89 -3.27 14.26
C LEU A 7 -0.47 -3.66 14.86
N GLN A 8 -0.49 -4.21 16.08
CA GLN A 8 -1.74 -4.60 16.74
C GLN A 8 -2.64 -3.37 16.98
N LEU A 9 -2.09 -2.31 17.57
CA LEU A 9 -2.85 -1.08 17.85
C LEU A 9 -3.42 -0.45 16.57
N LEU A 10 -2.62 -0.40 15.50
CA LEU A 10 -3.07 0.15 14.22
C LEU A 10 -4.12 -0.76 13.56
N THR A 11 -4.01 -2.07 13.70
CA THR A 11 -5.00 -3.03 13.21
C THR A 11 -6.35 -2.82 13.91
N ASP A 12 -6.33 -2.68 15.23
CA ASP A 12 -7.54 -2.45 16.02
C ASP A 12 -8.21 -1.12 15.67
N GLU A 13 -7.42 -0.06 15.45
CA GLU A 13 -7.92 1.23 14.95
C GLU A 13 -8.59 1.08 13.58
N VAL A 14 -7.90 0.47 12.62
CA VAL A 14 -8.36 0.36 11.23
C VAL A 14 -9.61 -0.51 11.10
N ASN A 15 -9.81 -1.49 11.99
CA ASN A 15 -11.03 -2.29 12.03
C ASN A 15 -12.30 -1.44 12.28
N THR A 16 -12.15 -0.23 12.85
CA THR A 16 -13.26 0.70 13.06
C THR A 16 -13.59 1.54 11.81
N TYR A 17 -12.71 1.61 10.82
CA TYR A 17 -12.84 2.57 9.72
C TYR A 17 -13.96 2.22 8.74
N LYS A 18 -14.37 0.96 8.65
CA LYS A 18 -15.47 0.54 7.79
C LYS A 18 -16.77 1.30 8.13
N SER A 19 -17.15 1.35 9.40
CA SER A 19 -18.37 2.04 9.84
C SER A 19 -18.27 3.57 9.73
N LEU A 20 -17.07 4.12 9.58
CA LEU A 20 -16.86 5.55 9.35
C LEU A 20 -16.98 5.94 7.88
N MET A 21 -16.82 4.98 6.97
CA MET A 21 -16.73 5.21 5.52
C MET A 21 -17.99 4.76 4.78
N GLU A 22 -18.86 3.99 5.43
CA GLU A 22 -20.06 3.43 4.83
C GLU A 22 -21.34 3.82 5.57
N THR A 23 -22.42 3.93 4.82
CA THR A 23 -23.78 3.91 5.37
C THR A 23 -24.17 2.49 5.76
N ASP A 24 -25.30 2.35 6.46
CA ASP A 24 -25.85 1.03 6.86
C ASP A 24 -26.16 0.10 5.68
N CYS A 25 -26.35 0.64 4.46
CA CYS A 25 -26.54 -0.15 3.23
C CYS A 25 -25.24 -0.47 2.46
N GLY A 26 -24.08 -0.14 3.06
CA GLY A 26 -22.74 -0.36 2.50
C GLY A 26 -22.31 0.67 1.46
N ASP A 27 -23.08 1.75 1.28
CA ASP A 27 -22.73 2.79 0.30
C ASP A 27 -21.66 3.71 0.87
N TRP A 28 -20.72 4.13 0.03
CA TRP A 28 -19.73 5.13 0.43
C TRP A 28 -20.41 6.44 0.86
N ILE A 29 -19.99 7.00 1.99
CA ILE A 29 -20.56 8.22 2.54
C ILE A 29 -20.25 9.48 1.70
N VAL A 30 -19.20 9.46 0.89
CA VAL A 30 -18.86 10.58 0.01
C VAL A 30 -19.69 10.50 -1.26
N LYS A 31 -20.42 11.57 -1.54
CA LYS A 31 -21.30 11.69 -2.72
C LYS A 31 -20.74 12.58 -3.81
N GLY A 32 -19.86 13.50 -3.46
CA GLY A 32 -19.35 14.50 -4.37
C GLY A 32 -18.40 15.49 -3.71
N PHE A 33 -17.89 16.40 -4.52
CA PHE A 33 -17.24 17.62 -4.06
C PHE A 33 -18.26 18.74 -3.95
N ILE A 34 -18.05 19.66 -3.02
CA ILE A 34 -18.91 20.83 -2.84
C ILE A 34 -18.10 22.11 -3.10
N ASP A 35 -18.71 23.06 -3.81
CA ASP A 35 -18.12 24.40 -4.00
C ASP A 35 -18.67 25.44 -3.00
N ILE A 36 -18.18 26.68 -3.11
CA ILE A 36 -18.61 27.80 -2.25
C ILE A 36 -20.08 28.19 -2.47
N ASP A 37 -20.65 27.86 -3.63
CA ASP A 37 -22.03 28.13 -4.01
C ASP A 37 -22.98 26.99 -3.60
N LYS A 38 -22.45 25.98 -2.89
CA LYS A 38 -23.16 24.78 -2.41
C LYS A 38 -23.66 23.86 -3.52
N ASN A 39 -23.02 23.90 -4.68
CA ASN A 39 -23.21 22.92 -5.72
C ASN A 39 -22.41 21.66 -5.41
N VAL A 40 -23.05 20.50 -5.58
CA VAL A 40 -22.47 19.18 -5.37
C VAL A 40 -22.17 18.55 -6.73
N TYR A 41 -20.89 18.26 -6.95
CA TYR A 41 -20.34 17.61 -8.14
C TYR A 41 -20.08 16.14 -7.83
N THR A 42 -20.72 15.24 -8.58
CA THR A 42 -20.55 13.79 -8.37
C THR A 42 -19.14 13.32 -8.71
N ILE A 43 -18.73 12.23 -8.07
CA ILE A 43 -17.42 11.60 -8.29
C ILE A 43 -17.58 10.48 -9.33
N THR A 44 -16.52 10.17 -10.07
CA THR A 44 -16.47 9.03 -10.99
C THR A 44 -15.82 7.82 -10.30
N ASN A 45 -15.86 6.64 -10.93
CA ASN A 45 -15.16 5.47 -10.41
C ASN A 45 -13.64 5.48 -10.67
N ASP A 46 -13.06 6.62 -11.08
CA ASP A 46 -11.62 6.77 -11.27
C ASP A 46 -10.87 6.44 -9.97
N THR A 47 -10.05 5.41 -10.04
CA THR A 47 -9.35 4.86 -8.87
C THR A 47 -8.43 5.88 -8.21
N LYS A 48 -7.81 6.82 -8.93
CA LYS A 48 -6.92 7.83 -8.34
C LYS A 48 -7.72 8.85 -7.54
N VAL A 49 -8.87 9.29 -8.07
CA VAL A 49 -9.77 10.22 -7.37
C VAL A 49 -10.30 9.56 -6.10
N VAL A 50 -10.85 8.35 -6.22
CA VAL A 50 -11.37 7.58 -5.07
C VAL A 50 -10.30 7.38 -3.99
N SER A 51 -9.12 6.90 -4.40
CA SER A 51 -8.01 6.63 -3.47
C SER A 51 -7.61 7.89 -2.71
N LYS A 52 -7.52 9.02 -3.41
CA LYS A 52 -7.07 10.26 -2.78
C LYS A 52 -8.09 10.80 -1.78
N ILE A 53 -9.38 10.70 -2.08
CA ILE A 53 -10.43 11.10 -1.14
C ILE A 53 -10.37 10.24 0.13
N ILE A 54 -10.22 8.92 -0.02
CA ILE A 54 -10.10 8.01 1.13
C ILE A 54 -8.90 8.38 1.99
N GLU A 55 -7.71 8.59 1.40
CA GLU A 55 -6.52 9.04 2.14
C GLU A 55 -6.80 10.33 2.95
N ILE A 56 -7.38 11.34 2.31
CA ILE A 56 -7.71 12.63 2.94
C ILE A 56 -8.64 12.43 4.14
N MET A 57 -9.62 11.53 4.05
CA MET A 57 -10.55 11.24 5.14
C MET A 57 -9.89 10.48 6.30
N LEU A 58 -8.94 9.58 6.00
CA LEU A 58 -8.30 8.73 7.00
C LEU A 58 -7.16 9.42 7.73
N ILE A 59 -6.46 10.39 7.11
CA ILE A 59 -5.33 11.11 7.74
C ILE A 59 -5.72 11.74 9.09
N PRO A 60 -6.84 12.50 9.23
CA PRO A 60 -7.25 13.05 10.52
C PRO A 60 -7.49 11.98 11.58
N ARG A 61 -8.08 10.83 11.19
CA ARG A 61 -8.33 9.71 12.11
C ARG A 61 -7.03 9.06 12.57
N LEU A 62 -6.08 8.88 11.67
CA LEU A 62 -4.75 8.38 11.97
C LEU A 62 -3.96 9.37 12.83
N ASN A 63 -4.17 10.68 12.69
CA ASN A 63 -3.61 11.69 13.58
C ASN A 63 -4.20 11.56 15.00
N ASP A 64 -5.52 11.43 15.14
CA ASP A 64 -6.17 11.23 16.44
C ASP A 64 -5.68 9.94 17.11
N PHE A 65 -5.53 8.85 16.34
CA PHE A 65 -4.89 7.62 16.79
C PHE A 65 -3.46 7.86 17.29
N ALA A 66 -2.63 8.56 16.51
CA ALA A 66 -1.26 8.87 16.90
C ALA A 66 -1.22 9.62 18.24
N VAL A 67 -2.01 10.69 18.38
CA VAL A 67 -2.06 11.50 19.61
C VAL A 67 -2.48 10.66 20.82
N ARG A 68 -3.51 9.80 20.69
CA ARG A 68 -3.97 8.92 21.79
C ARG A 68 -2.91 7.95 22.27
N HIS A 69 -1.98 7.57 21.40
CA HIS A 69 -0.89 6.63 21.72
C HIS A 69 0.46 7.32 21.91
N GLY A 70 0.49 8.65 22.14
CA GLY A 70 1.74 9.37 22.40
C GLY A 70 2.67 9.46 21.18
N MET A 71 2.10 9.48 19.98
CA MET A 71 2.82 9.60 18.72
C MET A 71 2.42 10.87 17.98
N SER A 72 3.21 11.22 16.98
CA SER A 72 2.88 12.22 15.96
C SER A 72 2.94 11.60 14.57
N ILE A 73 2.18 12.14 13.63
CA ILE A 73 2.33 11.79 12.21
C ILE A 73 3.14 12.87 11.47
N VAL A 74 3.97 12.43 10.54
CA VAL A 74 4.69 13.28 9.59
C VAL A 74 4.27 12.87 8.19
N LEU A 75 3.76 13.84 7.42
CA LEU A 75 3.45 13.66 6.00
C LEU A 75 4.69 13.96 5.15
N PRO A 76 4.83 13.34 3.97
CA PRO A 76 5.95 13.58 3.06
C PRO A 76 6.22 15.04 2.74
N SER A 77 7.50 15.43 2.73
CA SER A 77 7.92 16.79 2.38
C SER A 77 7.80 17.10 0.88
N ALA A 78 7.70 16.08 0.03
CA ALA A 78 7.64 16.21 -1.42
C ALA A 78 6.72 15.16 -2.06
N GLN A 79 6.28 15.44 -3.28
CA GLN A 79 5.52 14.48 -4.08
C GLN A 79 6.36 13.23 -4.40
N ASN A 80 5.71 12.07 -4.49
CA ASN A 80 6.33 10.78 -4.80
C ASN A 80 7.38 10.32 -3.76
N PHE A 81 7.28 10.79 -2.52
CA PHE A 81 8.09 10.33 -1.41
C PHE A 81 7.39 9.20 -0.66
N TYR A 82 8.17 8.23 -0.20
CA TYR A 82 7.72 7.15 0.69
C TYR A 82 8.10 7.46 2.14
N PRO A 83 7.30 7.04 3.14
CA PRO A 83 5.92 6.50 3.06
C PRO A 83 4.86 7.61 3.03
N ASP A 84 3.60 7.28 2.75
CA ASP A 84 2.49 8.26 2.83
C ASP A 84 2.34 8.89 4.23
N ILE A 85 2.58 8.12 5.29
CA ILE A 85 2.62 8.59 6.68
C ILE A 85 3.81 7.96 7.41
N THR A 86 4.57 8.81 8.11
CA THR A 86 5.52 8.35 9.14
C THR A 86 4.93 8.61 10.52
N PHE A 87 4.73 7.55 11.31
CA PHE A 87 4.46 7.69 12.74
C PHE A 87 5.78 7.81 13.49
N LYS A 88 5.83 8.73 14.45
CA LYS A 88 6.98 8.94 15.34
C LYS A 88 6.52 8.92 16.78
N ASP A 89 7.07 8.00 17.57
CA ASP A 89 6.80 7.93 19.02
C ASP A 89 7.73 8.86 19.83
N ILE A 90 7.45 8.99 21.13
CA ILE A 90 8.23 9.84 22.05
C ILE A 90 9.71 9.47 22.16
N GLU A 91 10.07 8.21 21.87
CA GLU A 91 11.46 7.72 21.89
C GLU A 91 12.18 8.00 20.55
N GLY A 92 11.44 8.50 19.55
CA GLY A 92 11.96 8.77 18.22
C GLY A 92 11.95 7.56 17.29
N ASN A 93 11.30 6.45 17.67
CA ASN A 93 11.12 5.32 16.75
C ASN A 93 10.19 5.71 15.60
N LEU A 94 10.50 5.25 14.40
CA LEU A 94 9.76 5.56 13.18
C LEU A 94 8.99 4.32 12.68
N TYR A 95 7.75 4.51 12.24
CA TYR A 95 6.93 3.45 11.64
C TYR A 95 6.32 3.97 10.34
N ALA A 96 6.53 3.25 9.25
CA ALA A 96 6.05 3.66 7.94
C ALA A 96 4.66 3.07 7.67
N LEU A 97 3.72 3.90 7.21
CA LEU A 97 2.41 3.48 6.74
C LEU A 97 2.17 3.98 5.32
N ASP A 98 1.83 3.06 4.43
CA ASP A 98 1.60 3.32 3.01
C ASP A 98 0.16 2.92 2.66
N PHE A 99 -0.61 3.82 2.05
CA PHE A 99 -1.98 3.52 1.63
C PHE A 99 -1.95 2.72 0.33
N LYS A 100 -2.75 1.67 0.28
CA LYS A 100 -2.94 0.88 -0.93
C LYS A 100 -4.40 0.56 -1.13
N SER A 101 -4.95 1.12 -2.18
CA SER A 101 -6.36 0.98 -2.55
C SER A 101 -6.48 0.20 -3.85
N SER A 102 -7.52 -0.63 -3.95
CA SER A 102 -7.83 -1.38 -5.15
C SER A 102 -9.30 -1.76 -5.13
N PHE A 103 -9.87 -2.00 -6.30
CA PHE A 103 -11.23 -2.50 -6.40
C PHE A 103 -11.22 -4.03 -6.53
N TYR A 104 -12.31 -4.67 -6.08
CA TYR A 104 -12.56 -6.07 -6.37
C TYR A 104 -13.79 -6.23 -7.26
N ALA A 105 -13.64 -7.05 -8.30
CA ALA A 105 -14.70 -7.39 -9.23
C ALA A 105 -14.70 -8.91 -9.47
N ASN A 106 -15.88 -9.51 -9.55
CA ASN A 106 -16.05 -10.96 -9.81
C ASN A 106 -15.24 -11.87 -8.87
N GLY A 107 -15.14 -11.52 -7.58
CA GLY A 107 -14.41 -12.32 -6.58
C GLY A 107 -12.88 -12.26 -6.70
N ARG A 108 -12.32 -11.40 -7.55
CA ARG A 108 -10.88 -11.14 -7.66
C ARG A 108 -10.58 -9.68 -7.32
N SER A 109 -9.69 -9.46 -6.37
CA SER A 109 -9.05 -8.14 -6.19
C SER A 109 -7.92 -7.99 -7.20
N CYS A 110 -7.77 -6.80 -7.76
CA CYS A 110 -6.50 -6.42 -8.41
C CYS A 110 -5.46 -6.29 -7.28
N GLY A 111 -4.30 -6.95 -7.42
CA GLY A 111 -3.19 -6.80 -6.48
C GLY A 111 -2.72 -5.34 -6.38
N PHE A 112 -1.95 -5.02 -5.34
CA PHE A 112 -1.37 -3.72 -5.11
C PHE A 112 0.04 -3.61 -5.71
N THR A 113 0.44 -2.37 -5.99
CA THR A 113 1.84 -2.00 -6.19
C THR A 113 2.41 -1.53 -4.85
N LEU A 114 3.37 -2.26 -4.27
CA LEU A 114 3.86 -2.05 -2.90
C LEU A 114 5.05 -1.08 -2.81
N GLY A 115 5.10 -0.11 -3.71
CA GLY A 115 6.22 0.81 -3.89
C GLY A 115 7.38 0.20 -4.69
N SER A 116 8.38 1.05 -4.98
CA SER A 116 9.49 0.66 -5.83
C SER A 116 10.48 -0.27 -5.12
N TYR A 117 10.97 -1.30 -5.81
CA TYR A 117 12.16 -2.06 -5.38
C TYR A 117 13.48 -1.37 -5.78
N TRP A 118 13.41 -0.19 -6.40
CA TRP A 118 14.57 0.63 -6.73
C TRP A 118 14.69 1.80 -5.74
N GLY A 119 15.56 2.77 -6.02
CA GLY A 119 15.58 4.04 -5.29
C GLY A 119 15.91 3.85 -3.81
N TYR A 120 15.01 4.31 -2.92
CA TYR A 120 15.14 4.14 -1.47
C TYR A 120 15.28 2.68 -1.06
N PHE A 121 14.61 1.74 -1.73
CA PHE A 121 14.55 0.35 -1.28
C PHE A 121 15.88 -0.36 -1.45
N ARG A 122 16.66 0.01 -2.49
CA ARG A 122 18.05 -0.45 -2.69
C ARG A 122 19.08 0.38 -1.95
N GLN A 123 18.80 1.65 -1.67
CA GLN A 123 19.71 2.57 -0.99
C GLN A 123 19.16 2.91 0.39
N ARG A 124 19.04 1.90 1.24
CA ARG A 124 18.24 1.97 2.48
C ARG A 124 18.79 2.91 3.53
N ASP A 125 20.08 3.21 3.50
CA ASP A 125 20.75 4.16 4.40
C ASP A 125 20.74 5.60 3.88
N LYS A 126 20.10 5.86 2.73
CA LYS A 126 20.03 7.18 2.10
C LYS A 126 18.59 7.67 2.00
N LYS A 127 18.44 9.00 2.09
CA LYS A 127 17.18 9.71 1.82
C LYS A 127 16.97 9.85 0.32
N LYS A 128 16.46 8.81 -0.34
CA LYS A 128 16.24 8.80 -1.80
C LYS A 128 14.77 8.64 -2.12
N ASN A 129 14.06 9.76 -2.30
CA ASN A 129 12.59 9.78 -2.37
C ASN A 129 11.94 9.35 -1.04
N THR A 130 12.59 9.69 0.08
CA THR A 130 12.10 9.47 1.45
C THR A 130 12.63 10.60 2.35
N ASP A 131 11.89 10.95 3.40
CA ASP A 131 12.35 11.95 4.39
C ASP A 131 13.30 11.36 5.44
N TYR A 132 13.22 10.04 5.64
CA TYR A 132 14.10 9.24 6.51
C TYR A 132 14.62 8.03 5.72
N PRO A 133 15.86 7.57 5.97
CA PRO A 133 16.37 6.32 5.43
C PRO A 133 15.42 5.15 5.71
N TYR A 134 15.29 4.23 4.76
CA TYR A 134 14.40 3.07 4.88
C TYR A 134 14.75 2.21 6.12
N ASN A 135 16.03 2.07 6.45
CA ASN A 135 16.48 1.29 7.61
C ASN A 135 16.21 1.95 8.98
N GLU A 136 15.79 3.22 9.03
CA GLU A 136 15.45 3.88 10.30
C GLU A 136 14.05 3.49 10.81
N TYR A 137 13.20 2.92 9.96
CA TYR A 137 11.85 2.50 10.34
C TYR A 137 11.88 1.12 11.03
N LYS A 138 11.14 0.98 12.13
CA LYS A 138 10.96 -0.29 12.85
C LYS A 138 10.14 -1.31 12.06
N CYS A 139 9.24 -0.82 11.22
CA CYS A 139 8.45 -1.64 10.31
C CYS A 139 7.87 -0.80 9.15
N HIS A 140 7.51 -1.51 8.09
CA HIS A 140 6.85 -0.96 6.90
C HIS A 140 5.48 -1.61 6.74
N LEU A 141 4.43 -0.88 7.09
CA LEU A 141 3.05 -1.36 7.04
C LEU A 141 2.31 -0.81 5.83
N VAL A 142 1.35 -1.59 5.37
CA VAL A 142 0.42 -1.23 4.31
C VAL A 142 -0.97 -1.16 4.92
N LEU A 143 -1.63 -0.01 4.78
CA LEU A 143 -3.06 0.13 5.01
C LEU A 143 -3.78 -0.18 3.71
N GLY A 144 -4.27 -1.42 3.62
CA GLY A 144 -4.98 -1.94 2.47
C GLY A 144 -6.45 -1.59 2.51
N ILE A 145 -6.96 -1.07 1.40
CA ILE A 145 -8.34 -0.62 1.23
C ILE A 145 -8.90 -1.29 -0.03
N LEU A 146 -9.89 -2.15 0.15
CA LEU A 146 -10.58 -2.82 -0.95
C LEU A 146 -12.04 -2.38 -0.98
N TYR A 147 -12.55 -2.07 -2.16
CA TYR A 147 -13.94 -1.66 -2.35
C TYR A 147 -14.52 -2.25 -3.64
N LYS A 148 -15.84 -2.36 -3.71
CA LYS A 148 -16.56 -2.73 -4.93
C LYS A 148 -16.91 -1.47 -5.70
N GLN A 149 -16.63 -1.45 -7.00
CA GLN A 149 -17.12 -0.40 -7.89
C GLN A 149 -18.58 -0.67 -8.26
N CYS A 150 -19.41 0.36 -8.23
CA CYS A 150 -20.76 0.28 -8.79
C CYS A 150 -20.66 0.31 -10.33
N THR A 151 -21.54 -0.42 -11.02
CA THR A 151 -21.53 -0.54 -12.50
C THR A 151 -22.58 0.32 -13.18
N GLU A 152 -23.36 1.07 -12.40
CA GLU A 152 -24.42 1.91 -12.93
C GLU A 152 -23.85 3.18 -13.58
N THR A 153 -24.49 3.64 -14.66
CA THR A 153 -24.08 4.82 -15.40
C THR A 153 -24.24 6.08 -14.53
N TYR A 154 -23.12 6.71 -14.19
CA TYR A 154 -23.08 7.98 -13.49
C TYR A 154 -23.37 9.12 -14.47
N ASN A 155 -24.32 9.99 -14.11
CA ASN A 155 -24.53 11.22 -14.87
C ASN A 155 -23.65 12.34 -14.29
N GLU A 156 -22.43 12.45 -14.80
CA GLU A 156 -21.45 13.48 -14.44
C GLU A 156 -21.90 14.90 -14.86
N LYS A 157 -22.95 15.02 -15.68
CA LYS A 157 -23.46 16.30 -16.19
C LYS A 157 -24.48 16.93 -15.25
N THR A 158 -24.93 16.21 -14.22
CA THR A 158 -25.94 16.69 -13.28
C THR A 158 -25.27 17.36 -12.09
N LEU A 159 -25.67 18.61 -11.85
CA LEU A 159 -25.35 19.34 -10.64
C LEU A 159 -26.43 19.06 -9.58
N TYR A 160 -26.01 18.81 -8.35
CA TYR A 160 -26.92 18.58 -7.23
C TYR A 160 -26.79 19.69 -6.18
N SER A 161 -27.82 19.90 -5.39
CA SER A 161 -27.78 20.72 -4.17
C SER A 161 -27.58 19.84 -2.93
N ILE A 162 -27.17 20.44 -1.81
CA ILE A 162 -26.92 19.72 -0.54
C ILE A 162 -28.16 18.95 -0.05
N ASP A 163 -29.37 19.47 -0.28
CA ASP A 163 -30.61 18.80 0.12
C ASP A 163 -30.92 17.53 -0.70
N LYS A 164 -30.09 17.20 -1.70
CA LYS A 164 -30.22 16.03 -2.58
C LYS A 164 -29.09 15.00 -2.43
N LEU A 165 -28.32 15.04 -1.34
CA LEU A 165 -27.23 14.09 -1.12
C LEU A 165 -27.70 12.62 -1.04
N ASP A 166 -28.91 12.40 -0.53
CA ASP A 166 -29.53 11.09 -0.35
C ASP A 166 -29.85 10.39 -1.68
N VAL A 167 -30.13 11.15 -2.74
CA VAL A 167 -30.43 10.60 -4.08
C VAL A 167 -29.18 10.37 -4.93
N ILE A 168 -28.01 10.86 -4.50
CA ILE A 168 -26.75 10.65 -5.22
C ILE A 168 -26.26 9.23 -4.97
N LYS A 169 -26.15 8.47 -6.06
CA LYS A 169 -25.65 7.09 -6.04
C LYS A 169 -24.15 7.07 -5.75
N SER A 170 -23.73 6.19 -4.84
CA SER A 170 -22.30 6.02 -4.55
C SER A 170 -21.59 5.29 -5.68
N VAL A 171 -20.36 5.73 -5.96
CA VAL A 171 -19.52 5.12 -7.00
C VAL A 171 -18.82 3.85 -6.56
N ILE A 172 -18.67 3.69 -5.25
CA ILE A 172 -18.06 2.54 -4.60
C ILE A 172 -18.85 2.17 -3.35
N ARG A 173 -18.68 0.93 -2.91
CA ARG A 173 -19.37 0.35 -1.77
C ARG A 173 -18.60 -0.85 -1.21
N ASP A 174 -19.08 -1.38 -0.10
CA ASP A 174 -18.63 -2.63 0.52
C ASP A 174 -17.10 -2.67 0.80
N PHE A 175 -16.61 -1.70 1.57
CA PHE A 175 -15.22 -1.57 1.98
C PHE A 175 -14.74 -2.76 2.82
N THR A 176 -13.49 -3.11 2.60
CA THR A 176 -12.66 -3.93 3.48
C THR A 176 -11.36 -3.21 3.75
N PHE A 177 -11.06 -3.01 5.03
CA PHE A 177 -9.80 -2.43 5.50
C PHE A 177 -8.96 -3.52 6.15
N PHE A 178 -7.63 -3.41 5.99
CA PHE A 178 -6.69 -4.26 6.71
C PHE A 178 -5.33 -3.57 6.85
N VAL A 179 -4.54 -4.04 7.81
CA VAL A 179 -3.15 -3.61 7.99
C VAL A 179 -2.27 -4.84 7.92
N GLN A 180 -1.23 -4.80 7.11
CA GLN A 180 -0.24 -5.87 7.03
C GLN A 180 1.18 -5.32 6.83
N PRO A 181 2.22 -6.00 7.37
CA PRO A 181 3.59 -5.75 6.94
C PRO A 181 3.72 -5.93 5.42
N LYS A 182 4.45 -5.01 4.78
CA LYS A 182 4.65 -5.01 3.31
C LYS A 182 5.11 -6.37 2.79
N TRP A 183 6.08 -6.99 3.45
CA TRP A 183 6.65 -8.26 3.06
C TRP A 183 5.67 -9.43 3.15
N LYS A 184 4.73 -9.40 4.12
CA LYS A 184 3.72 -10.46 4.31
C LYS A 184 2.69 -10.52 3.19
N ILE A 185 2.49 -9.44 2.44
CA ILE A 185 1.55 -9.42 1.29
C ILE A 185 2.26 -9.32 -0.05
N ALA A 186 3.59 -9.26 -0.08
CA ALA A 186 4.35 -9.20 -1.31
C ALA A 186 4.32 -10.53 -2.07
N SER A 187 4.26 -10.43 -3.40
CA SER A 187 4.53 -11.52 -4.33
C SER A 187 6.00 -11.49 -4.76
N ASP A 188 6.45 -12.53 -5.45
CA ASP A 188 7.76 -12.57 -6.10
C ASP A 188 7.79 -11.92 -7.50
N ARG A 189 6.70 -11.28 -7.92
CA ARG A 189 6.55 -10.64 -9.24
C ARG A 189 6.45 -9.13 -9.13
N PRO A 190 6.94 -8.39 -10.14
CA PRO A 190 6.78 -6.94 -10.18
C PRO A 190 5.30 -6.58 -10.37
N GLY A 191 4.83 -5.57 -9.64
CA GLY A 191 3.47 -5.05 -9.73
C GLY A 191 3.25 -4.12 -10.93
N SER A 192 4.32 -3.72 -11.61
CA SER A 192 4.29 -2.83 -12.76
C SER A 192 5.46 -3.11 -13.69
N GLY A 193 5.25 -3.07 -15.02
CA GLY A 193 6.31 -3.31 -16.00
C GLY A 193 7.37 -2.19 -16.06
N ASN A 194 6.97 -0.92 -15.99
CA ASN A 194 7.83 0.23 -16.26
C ASN A 194 8.31 0.98 -15.00
N THR A 195 7.52 1.01 -13.92
CA THR A 195 7.79 1.82 -12.72
C THR A 195 8.49 1.06 -11.58
N ARG A 196 9.06 -0.12 -11.87
CA ARG A 196 9.86 -0.93 -10.93
C ARG A 196 9.21 -1.12 -9.56
N ASN A 197 7.90 -1.42 -9.52
CA ASN A 197 7.18 -1.67 -8.27
C ASN A 197 7.19 -3.16 -7.89
N ILE A 198 7.27 -3.41 -6.58
CA ILE A 198 6.97 -4.70 -5.95
C ILE A 198 5.47 -4.97 -6.14
N GLY A 199 5.08 -6.17 -6.57
CA GLY A 199 3.68 -6.56 -6.66
C GLY A 199 3.21 -7.28 -5.41
N SER A 200 1.97 -7.07 -4.98
CA SER A 200 1.36 -7.92 -3.95
C SER A 200 0.85 -9.24 -4.51
N VAL A 201 0.52 -10.18 -3.62
CA VAL A 201 -0.35 -11.31 -3.98
C VAL A 201 -1.76 -10.84 -4.35
N PHE A 202 -2.48 -11.70 -5.07
CA PHE A 202 -3.87 -11.48 -5.44
C PHE A 202 -4.82 -12.18 -4.46
N GLY A 203 -6.06 -11.71 -4.40
CA GLY A 203 -7.13 -12.33 -3.62
C GLY A 203 -7.28 -11.69 -2.23
N LEU A 204 -8.53 -11.40 -1.87
CA LEU A 204 -8.89 -10.74 -0.61
C LEU A 204 -8.35 -11.51 0.60
N ASP A 205 -8.56 -12.82 0.65
CA ASP A 205 -8.10 -13.66 1.76
C ASP A 205 -6.59 -13.61 1.95
N ASN A 206 -5.82 -13.67 0.85
CA ASN A 206 -4.37 -13.64 0.91
C ASN A 206 -3.85 -12.28 1.40
N LEU A 207 -4.50 -11.19 0.98
CA LEU A 207 -4.13 -9.83 1.38
C LEU A 207 -4.46 -9.57 2.85
N VAL A 208 -5.69 -9.88 3.28
CA VAL A 208 -6.15 -9.66 4.66
C VAL A 208 -5.36 -10.53 5.65
N ASN A 209 -5.09 -11.79 5.30
CA ASN A 209 -4.42 -12.74 6.19
C ASN A 209 -2.89 -12.79 6.01
N GLY A 210 -2.30 -11.93 5.17
CA GLY A 210 -0.85 -11.85 5.02
C GLY A 210 -0.21 -13.13 4.46
N LYS A 211 -0.85 -13.76 3.47
CA LYS A 211 -0.42 -15.01 2.82
C LYS A 211 0.41 -14.76 1.55
N GLY A 212 1.34 -13.80 1.64
CA GLY A 212 2.28 -13.46 0.58
C GLY A 212 3.34 -14.53 0.34
N THR A 213 4.07 -14.44 -0.78
CA THR A 213 5.13 -15.41 -1.13
C THR A 213 6.21 -15.50 -0.04
N PHE A 214 6.49 -14.39 0.64
CA PHE A 214 7.53 -14.31 1.66
C PHE A 214 7.01 -14.52 3.08
N SER A 215 5.69 -14.68 3.27
CA SER A 215 5.05 -14.73 4.60
C SER A 215 5.62 -15.83 5.50
N GLU A 216 5.92 -16.99 4.94
CA GLU A 216 6.54 -18.13 5.63
C GLU A 216 8.07 -18.13 5.53
N LEU A 217 8.66 -17.26 4.70
CA LEU A 217 10.10 -17.21 4.44
C LEU A 217 10.85 -16.18 5.30
N GLY A 218 10.17 -15.12 5.71
CA GLY A 218 10.74 -14.04 6.51
C GLY A 218 10.99 -12.74 5.74
N GLU A 219 11.09 -11.65 6.51
CA GLU A 219 11.34 -10.30 6.02
C GLU A 219 12.75 -10.14 5.41
N ASP A 220 13.73 -10.87 5.95
CA ASP A 220 15.10 -10.93 5.46
C ASP A 220 15.19 -11.51 4.04
N ILE A 221 14.45 -12.60 3.76
CA ILE A 221 14.39 -13.17 2.41
C ILE A 221 13.67 -12.23 1.43
N PHE A 222 12.60 -11.57 1.88
CA PHE A 222 11.92 -10.54 1.09
C PHE A 222 12.86 -9.40 0.71
N ASP A 223 13.62 -8.90 1.68
CA ASP A 223 14.54 -7.79 1.52
C ASP A 223 15.67 -8.15 0.54
N ASP A 224 16.35 -9.27 0.78
CA ASP A 224 17.44 -9.75 -0.07
C ASP A 224 16.97 -10.01 -1.51
N TYR A 225 15.80 -10.66 -1.67
CA TYR A 225 15.20 -10.89 -2.97
C TYR A 225 14.95 -9.59 -3.73
N TRP A 226 14.29 -8.60 -3.13
CA TRP A 226 13.88 -7.39 -3.86
C TRP A 226 14.99 -6.36 -4.02
N ILE A 227 15.95 -6.28 -3.08
CA ILE A 227 17.16 -5.45 -3.24
C ILE A 227 17.96 -5.91 -4.46
N ASN A 228 18.11 -7.22 -4.62
CA ASN A 228 18.93 -7.81 -5.69
C ASN A 228 18.14 -8.12 -6.98
N PHE A 229 16.82 -7.86 -7.02
CA PHE A 229 15.97 -8.18 -8.17
C PHE A 229 16.20 -7.23 -9.34
N PHE A 230 16.61 -7.75 -10.51
CA PHE A 230 16.68 -6.98 -11.75
C PHE A 230 15.57 -7.42 -12.71
N ASN A 231 14.89 -6.46 -13.35
CA ASN A 231 14.15 -6.78 -14.57
C ASN A 231 15.11 -6.92 -15.76
N THR A 232 14.63 -7.41 -16.89
CA THR A 232 15.45 -7.65 -18.09
C THR A 232 16.21 -6.42 -18.58
N VAL A 233 15.58 -5.24 -18.53
CA VAL A 233 16.19 -3.99 -18.99
C VAL A 233 17.32 -3.57 -18.03
N ASP A 234 17.06 -3.62 -16.73
CA ASP A 234 18.03 -3.24 -15.71
C ASP A 234 19.21 -4.21 -15.66
N ALA A 235 18.97 -5.51 -15.88
CA ALA A 235 20.03 -6.51 -15.95
C ALA A 235 20.99 -6.21 -17.11
N ARG A 236 20.46 -5.93 -18.31
CA ARG A 236 21.25 -5.54 -19.47
C ARG A 236 22.03 -4.25 -19.25
N ASN A 237 21.40 -3.25 -18.65
CA ASN A 237 22.07 -1.99 -18.30
C ASN A 237 23.21 -2.18 -17.28
N ALA A 238 23.11 -3.20 -16.44
CA ALA A 238 24.17 -3.59 -15.51
C ALA A 238 25.23 -4.53 -16.13
N GLY A 239 25.20 -4.75 -17.44
CA GLY A 239 26.14 -5.63 -18.16
C GLY A 239 25.85 -7.13 -18.01
N MET A 240 24.67 -7.50 -17.50
CA MET A 240 24.24 -8.89 -17.38
C MET A 240 23.48 -9.31 -18.64
N GLU A 241 23.65 -10.55 -19.09
CA GLU A 241 22.87 -11.09 -20.22
C GLU A 241 21.38 -11.20 -19.88
N LYS A 242 21.09 -11.63 -18.65
CA LYS A 242 19.74 -11.80 -18.09
C LYS A 242 19.74 -11.61 -16.57
N PRO A 243 18.58 -11.35 -15.94
CA PRO A 243 18.46 -11.36 -14.49
C PRO A 243 18.92 -12.68 -13.87
N HIS A 244 19.48 -12.63 -12.66
CA HIS A 244 19.87 -13.82 -11.90
C HIS A 244 18.67 -14.73 -11.57
N TYR A 245 17.50 -14.13 -11.36
CA TYR A 245 16.25 -14.82 -11.06
C TYR A 245 15.06 -13.93 -11.46
N THR A 246 13.87 -14.51 -11.57
CA THR A 246 12.63 -13.80 -11.93
C THR A 246 11.44 -14.13 -11.02
N ASN A 247 11.63 -15.06 -10.10
CA ASN A 247 10.66 -15.58 -9.13
C ASN A 247 11.40 -16.31 -8.00
N ILE A 248 10.68 -16.66 -6.94
CA ILE A 248 11.25 -17.26 -5.73
C ILE A 248 11.90 -18.63 -6.00
N SER A 249 11.37 -19.42 -6.94
CA SER A 249 11.94 -20.71 -7.32
C SER A 249 13.31 -20.55 -7.97
N THR A 250 13.41 -19.66 -8.97
CA THR A 250 14.70 -19.36 -9.64
C THR A 250 15.68 -18.65 -8.71
N TYR A 251 15.19 -17.93 -7.71
CA TYR A 251 16.02 -17.34 -6.67
C TYR A 251 16.71 -18.41 -5.82
N LYS A 252 15.96 -19.43 -5.41
CA LYS A 252 16.50 -20.58 -4.68
C LYS A 252 17.56 -21.33 -5.49
N GLU A 253 17.38 -21.48 -6.79
CA GLU A 253 18.37 -22.09 -7.70
C GLU A 253 19.64 -21.24 -7.81
N TYR A 254 19.48 -19.91 -7.91
CA TYR A 254 20.60 -18.98 -7.92
C TYR A 254 21.44 -19.09 -6.63
N LEU A 255 20.80 -19.09 -5.45
CA LEU A 255 21.49 -19.24 -4.17
C LEU A 255 22.25 -20.57 -4.05
N LYS A 256 21.68 -21.68 -4.54
CA LYS A 256 22.39 -22.98 -4.59
C LYS A 256 23.66 -22.89 -5.44
N THR A 257 23.58 -22.23 -6.59
CA THR A 257 24.73 -22.03 -7.48
C THR A 257 25.82 -21.19 -6.79
N GLN A 258 25.44 -20.14 -6.06
CA GLN A 258 26.39 -19.34 -5.28
C GLN A 258 27.06 -20.16 -4.17
N GLN A 259 26.28 -20.98 -3.46
CA GLN A 259 26.81 -21.88 -2.43
C GLN A 259 27.80 -22.90 -3.00
N ASP A 260 27.52 -23.47 -4.17
CA ASP A 260 28.42 -24.43 -4.83
C ASP A 260 29.71 -23.77 -5.34
N LEU A 261 29.66 -22.49 -5.74
CA LEU A 261 30.85 -21.71 -6.07
C LEU A 261 31.68 -21.41 -4.82
N LEU A 262 31.03 -21.04 -3.70
CA LEU A 262 31.71 -20.79 -2.43
C LEU A 262 32.48 -22.04 -1.95
N LYS A 263 31.85 -23.21 -2.00
CA LYS A 263 32.48 -24.49 -1.63
C LYS A 263 33.70 -24.87 -2.49
N LYS A 264 33.86 -24.28 -3.68
CA LYS A 264 35.05 -24.51 -4.53
C LYS A 264 36.23 -23.61 -4.17
N LEU A 265 35.97 -22.54 -3.41
CA LEU A 265 37.00 -21.63 -2.91
C LEU A 265 37.56 -22.07 -1.55
N GLU A 266 36.81 -22.91 -0.83
CA GLU A 266 37.20 -23.59 0.41
C GLU A 266 37.97 -24.89 0.13
#